data_AF-B4J3B6-F1
#
_entry.id   AF-B4J3B6-F1
#
_cell.length_a   1.000
_cell.length_b   1.000
_cell.length_c   1.000
_cell.angle_alpha   90.00
_cell.angle_beta   90.00
_cell.angle_gamma   90.00
#
_symmetry.space_group_name_H-M   'P 1'
#
loop_
_entity.id
_entity.type
_entity.pdbx_description
1 polymer ?
#
loop_
_entity_poly.entity_id
_entity_poly.type
_entity_poly.pdbx_seq_one_letter_code
_entity_poly.pdbx_strand_id
1 'polypeptide(L)' 'MEPDYNTILLPIISAVMLSNNRPLSLDEISDGVISVLSSQQEKQISTGSTSRECTSDDNCAQIKPVQRKKK' A
#
# COMPACT_ATOMS: atom_id res chain seq x y z
N MET A 1 -17.27 5.76 18.68
CA MET A 1 -16.82 4.40 19.03
C MET A 1 -15.32 4.43 18.91
N GLU A 2 -14.60 4.29 20.02
CA GLU A 2 -13.13 4.24 19.99
C GLU A 2 -12.71 2.97 19.24
N PRO A 3 -11.72 3.04 18.34
CA PRO A 3 -11.19 1.85 17.69
C PRO A 3 -10.51 0.97 18.74
N ASP A 4 -10.82 -0.33 18.72
CA ASP A 4 -10.09 -1.30 19.55
C ASP A 4 -8.72 -1.56 18.93
N TYR A 5 -7.75 -0.76 19.37
CA TYR A 5 -6.36 -0.84 18.93
C TYR A 5 -5.76 -2.23 19.11
N ASN A 6 -6.22 -3.02 20.08
CA ASN A 6 -5.73 -4.38 20.30
C ASN A 6 -6.06 -5.29 19.11
N THR A 7 -7.21 -5.07 18.47
CA THR A 7 -7.63 -5.85 17.29
C THR A 7 -6.67 -5.64 16.11
N ILE A 8 -6.04 -4.47 16.04
CA ILE A 8 -5.10 -4.10 14.97
C ILE A 8 -3.65 -4.48 15.35
N LEU A 9 -3.26 -4.22 16.59
CA LEU A 9 -1.88 -4.42 17.07
C LEU A 9 -1.55 -5.90 17.32
N LEU A 10 -2.50 -6.70 17.84
CA LEU A 10 -2.25 -8.11 18.18
C LEU A 10 -1.73 -8.95 16.99
N PRO A 11 -2.32 -8.87 15.78
CA PRO A 11 -1.78 -9.58 14.62
C PRO A 11 -0.35 -9.18 14.26
N ILE A 12 -0.01 -7.88 14.38
CA ILE A 12 1.32 -7.36 14.04
C ILE A 12 2.34 -7.85 15.08
N ILE A 13 2.02 -7.72 16.37
CA ILE A 13 2.85 -8.23 17.47
C ILE A 13 3.08 -9.74 17.29
N SER A 14 2.03 -10.49 16.97
CA SER A 14 2.12 -11.94 16.73
C SER A 14 3.06 -12.25 15.57
N ALA A 15 2.98 -11.52 14.46
CA ALA A 15 3.89 -11.71 13.32
C ALA A 15 5.35 -11.41 13.67
N VAL A 16 5.61 -10.35 14.45
CA VAL A 16 6.96 -10.01 14.94
C VAL A 16 7.51 -11.13 15.84
N MET A 17 6.69 -11.65 16.74
CA MET A 17 7.09 -12.77 17.60
C MET A 17 7.33 -14.06 16.81
N LEU A 18 6.46 -14.38 15.84
CA LEU A 18 6.59 -15.61 15.03
C LEU A 18 7.76 -15.58 14.05
N SER A 19 8.13 -14.40 13.56
CA SER A 19 9.25 -14.22 12.63
C SER A 19 10.62 -14.36 13.30
N ASN A 20 10.68 -14.17 14.61
CA ASN A 20 11.89 -14.36 15.40
C ASN A 20 11.78 -15.72 16.10
N ASN A 21 12.57 -16.71 15.67
CA ASN A 21 12.59 -18.07 16.24
C ASN A 21 13.20 -18.14 17.66
N ARG A 22 12.97 -17.12 18.50
CA ARG A 22 13.43 -17.01 19.88
C ARG A 22 12.46 -16.15 20.71
N PRO A 23 12.47 -16.28 22.05
CA PRO A 23 11.80 -15.31 22.91
C PRO A 23 12.36 -13.90 22.68
N LEU A 24 11.45 -12.92 22.64
CA LEU A 24 11.79 -11.51 22.48
C LEU A 24 11.48 -10.75 23.77
N SER A 25 12.32 -9.75 24.06
CA SER A 25 12.00 -8.70 25.03
C SER A 25 10.90 -7.77 24.50
N LEU A 26 10.29 -7.01 25.40
CA LEU A 26 9.27 -6.03 25.02
C LEU A 26 9.83 -4.95 24.09
N ASP A 27 11.07 -4.53 24.30
CA ASP A 27 11.74 -3.53 23.47
C ASP A 27 11.96 -4.06 22.04
N GLU A 28 12.43 -5.32 21.90
CA GLU A 28 12.58 -5.95 20.58
C GLU A 28 11.23 -6.10 19.85
N ILE A 29 10.15 -6.39 20.57
CA ILE A 29 8.80 -6.44 20.00
C ILE A 29 8.39 -5.05 19.52
N SER A 30 8.59 -4.02 20.35
CA SER A 30 8.27 -2.63 20.02
C SER A 30 9.02 -2.16 18.77
N ASP A 31 10.32 -2.39 18.71
CA ASP A 31 11.17 -2.03 17.56
C ASP A 31 10.72 -2.76 16.30
N GLY A 32 10.41 -4.06 16.40
CA GLY A 32 9.88 -4.84 15.29
C GLY A 32 8.54 -4.31 14.77
N VAL A 33 7.61 -3.97 15.68
CA VAL A 33 6.30 -3.39 15.31
C VAL A 33 6.48 -2.04 14.63
N ILE A 34 7.33 -1.16 15.18
CA ILE A 34 7.63 0.16 14.58
C ILE A 34 8.22 -0.03 13.18
N SER A 35 9.17 -0.94 13.01
CA SER A 35 9.76 -1.24 11.71
C SER A 35 8.71 -1.69 10.68
N VAL A 36 7.80 -2.59 11.08
CA VAL A 36 6.71 -3.04 10.20
C VAL A 36 5.81 -1.87 9.80
N LEU A 37 5.36 -1.05 10.76
CA LEU A 37 4.49 0.09 10.48
C LEU A 37 5.15 1.14 9.59
N SER A 38 6.40 1.50 9.86
CA SER A 38 7.18 2.42 9.04
C SER A 38 7.33 1.91 7.61
N SER A 39 7.64 0.61 7.43
CA SER A 39 7.76 0.02 6.09
C SER A 39 6.46 0.07 5.27
N GLN A 40 5.30 -0.07 5.95
CA GLN A 40 3.99 0.04 5.29
C GLN A 40 3.65 1.48 4.95
N GLN A 41 3.99 2.42 5.83
CA GLN A 41 3.83 3.85 5.58
C GLN A 41 4.67 4.31 4.39
N GLU A 42 5.94 3.91 4.32
CA GLU A 42 6.82 4.20 3.18
C GLU A 42 6.27 3.64 1.86
N LYS A 43 5.75 2.41 1.88
CA LYS A 43 5.09 1.81 0.70
C LYS A 43 3.86 2.60 0.25
N GLN A 44 3.04 3.09 1.18
CA GLN A 44 1.88 3.90 0.84
C GLN A 44 2.27 5.28 0.29
N ILE A 45 3.31 5.92 0.84
CA ILE A 45 3.83 7.19 0.32
C ILE A 45 4.44 6.98 -1.07
N SER A 46 5.19 5.90 -1.28
CA SER A 46 5.79 5.55 -2.57
C SER A 46 4.73 5.25 -3.63
N THR A 47 3.66 4.53 -3.26
CA THR A 47 2.54 4.21 -4.17
C THR A 47 1.66 5.42 -4.44
N GLY A 48 1.57 6.36 -3.48
CA GLY A 48 0.91 7.66 -3.66
C GLY A 48 1.66 8.59 -4.64
N SER A 49 2.95 8.35 -4.88
CA SER A 49 3.77 9.11 -5.83
C SER A 49 3.75 8.54 -7.26
N THR A 50 3.24 7.33 -7.49
CA THR A 50 3.16 6.71 -8.83
C THR A 50 1.73 6.51 -9.34
N SER A 51 0.71 6.83 -8.57
CA SER A 51 -0.69 6.78 -9.04
C SER A 51 -1.13 8.07 -9.76
N ARG A 52 -0.40 8.46 -10.81
CA ARG A 52 -1.00 9.04 -12.01
C ARG A 52 -0.16 8.77 -13.25
N GLU A 53 0.44 7.59 -13.35
CA GLU A 53 0.72 7.05 -14.67
C GLU A 53 -0.63 6.60 -15.23
N CYS A 54 -1.24 7.51 -16.01
CA CYS A 54 -2.25 7.14 -16.99
C CYS A 54 -1.81 5.81 -17.59
N THR A 55 -2.65 4.79 -17.54
CA THR A 55 -2.48 3.65 -18.41
C THR A 55 -2.34 4.22 -19.81
N SER A 56 -1.11 4.16 -20.34
CA SER A 56 -0.87 4.21 -21.77
C SER A 56 -1.52 2.94 -22.32
N ASP A 57 -2.84 2.97 -22.41
CA ASP A 57 -3.55 2.12 -23.32
C ASP A 57 -3.17 2.62 -24.72
N ASP A 58 -2.09 2.04 -25.26
CA ASP A 58 -1.85 1.96 -26.69
C ASP A 58 -2.96 1.11 -27.34
N ASN A 59 -4.19 1.62 -27.25
CA ASN A 59 -5.26 1.32 -28.17
C ASN A 59 -6.10 2.57 -28.34
N CYS A 60 -5.46 3.58 -28.93
CA CYS A 60 -6.14 4.71 -29.52
C CYS A 60 -7.10 4.18 -30.58
N ALA A 61 -8.37 4.00 -30.22
CA ALA A 61 -9.43 3.94 -31.21
C ALA A 61 -9.40 5.27 -31.97
N GLN A 62 -8.73 5.29 -33.12
CA GLN A 62 -8.72 6.43 -34.02
C GLN A 62 -10.16 6.70 -34.46
N ILE A 63 -10.82 7.65 -33.80
CA ILE A 63 -12.06 8.24 -34.28
C ILE A 63 -11.66 9.10 -35.49
N LYS A 64 -11.78 8.53 -36.69
CA LYS A 64 -11.63 9.30 -37.93
C LYS A 64 -12.71 10.39 -37.95
N PRO A 65 -12.38 11.66 -38.20
CA PRO A 65 -13.41 12.68 -38.40
C PRO A 65 -14.18 12.34 -39.68
N VAL A 66 -15.49 12.13 -39.53
CA VAL A 66 -16.43 12.02 -40.66
C VAL A 66 -16.41 13.36 -41.39
N GLN A 67 -15.73 13.40 -42.54
CA GLN A 67 -15.80 14.51 -43.48
C GLN A 67 -17.22 14.55 -44.05
N ARG A 68 -18.10 15.35 -43.46
CA ARG A 68 -19.41 15.67 -44.05
C ARG A 68 -19.16 16.58 -45.25
N LYS A 69 -19.17 16.01 -46.46
CA LYS A 69 -19.34 16.78 -47.70
C LYS A 69 -20.68 17.53 -47.62
N LYS A 70 -20.65 18.86 -47.54
CA LYS A 70 -21.80 19.69 -47.86
C LYS A 70 -21.82 19.88 -49.38
N LYS A 71 -22.95 19.52 -49.99
CA LYS A 71 -23.33 19.90 -51.35
C LYS A 71 -23.58 21.40 -51.40
#